data_AF-A0A7K2Z175-F1
#
_entry.id   AF-A0A7K2Z175-F1
#
_cell.length_a   1.000
_cell.length_b   1.000
_cell.length_c   1.000
_cell.angle_alpha   90.00
_cell.angle_beta   90.00
_cell.angle_gamma   90.00
#
_symmetry.space_group_name_H-M   'P 1'
#
loop_
_entity.id
_entity.type
_entity.pdbx_description
1 polymer ?
#
loop_
_entity_poly.entity_id
_entity_poly.type
_entity_poly.pdbx_seq_one_letter_code
_entity_poly.pdbx_strand_id
1 'polypeptide(L)'
;ARQGDAPGATAALDAAVRARDGGGADEIGGVFAFPEAKQALYAASTHLHLDRPGPAREAATRALHLYTVGDDRDRSYGDLAGARLDLAAAHLSQGHVEGAADALDPVLDLPPELLISCVRDRCRRIRGALRAQHAHRPAARVLIDKIAALPPAVPAPAPVARPVVTATHRAAGSADPPAYPLPSNGSVTG
;
A
#
# COMPACT_ATOMS: atom_id res chain seq x y z
N ALA A 1 6.02 11.81 2.10
CA ALA A 1 5.30 13.09 1.89
C ALA A 1 4.57 13.65 3.12
N ARG A 2 4.69 13.08 4.34
CA ARG A 2 3.96 13.60 5.52
C ARG A 2 4.54 14.90 6.12
N GLN A 3 5.69 15.38 5.64
CA GLN A 3 6.44 16.53 6.18
C GLN A 3 6.42 17.79 5.30
N GLY A 4 5.67 17.82 4.19
CA GLY A 4 5.58 19.00 3.32
C GLY A 4 6.80 19.25 2.40
N ASP A 5 7.82 18.38 2.44
CA ASP A 5 8.96 18.43 1.52
C ASP A 5 8.61 17.82 0.16
N ALA A 6 8.11 18.66 -0.73
CA ALA A 6 7.70 18.28 -2.08
C ALA A 6 8.87 17.87 -3.00
N PRO A 7 9.99 18.62 -3.05
CA PRO A 7 11.17 18.23 -3.81
C PRO A 7 11.77 16.90 -3.31
N GLY A 8 11.92 16.72 -2.00
CA GLY A 8 12.45 15.49 -1.43
C GLY A 8 11.56 14.28 -1.69
N ALA A 9 10.24 14.44 -1.66
CA ALA A 9 9.30 13.37 -2.02
C ALA A 9 9.41 12.95 -3.49
N THR A 10 9.60 13.91 -4.41
CA THR A 10 9.81 13.62 -5.83
C THR A 10 11.15 12.91 -6.05
N ALA A 11 12.23 13.43 -5.46
CA ALA A 11 13.56 12.83 -5.57
C ALA A 11 13.60 11.40 -5.02
N ALA A 12 12.86 11.11 -3.94
CA ALA A 12 12.70 9.77 -3.40
C ALA A 12 11.97 8.82 -4.35
N LEU A 13 10.92 9.29 -5.05
CA LEU A 13 10.25 8.50 -6.09
C LEU A 13 11.19 8.18 -7.25
N ASP A 14 11.91 9.19 -7.76
CA ASP A 14 12.86 8.99 -8.86
C ASP A 14 14.00 8.04 -8.46
N ALA A 15 14.48 8.14 -7.21
CA ALA A 15 15.47 7.23 -6.68
C ALA A 15 14.94 5.79 -6.57
N ALA A 16 13.69 5.61 -6.13
CA ALA A 16 13.06 4.29 -6.07
C ALA A 16 12.90 3.66 -7.47
N VAL A 17 12.51 4.46 -8.47
CA VAL A 17 12.43 4.03 -9.88
C VAL A 17 13.81 3.61 -10.40
N ARG A 18 14.84 4.43 -10.18
CA ARG A 18 16.21 4.11 -10.62
C ARG A 18 16.78 2.88 -9.91
N ALA A 19 16.53 2.71 -8.61
CA ALA A 19 16.98 1.54 -7.86
C ALA A 19 16.34 0.25 -8.38
N ARG A 20 15.06 0.30 -8.77
CA ARG A 20 14.37 -0.82 -9.43
C ARG A 20 14.97 -1.13 -10.79
N ASP A 21 15.18 -0.13 -11.63
CA ASP A 21 15.68 -0.34 -12.99
C ASP A 21 17.15 -0.84 -13.00
N GLY A 22 17.90 -0.58 -11.92
CA GLY A 22 19.29 -1.01 -11.73
C GLY A 22 19.51 -2.26 -10.87
N GLY A 23 18.47 -2.79 -10.21
CA GLY A 23 18.58 -3.91 -9.26
C GLY A 23 17.62 -5.06 -9.60
N GLY A 24 18.13 -6.29 -9.62
CA GLY A 24 17.30 -7.50 -9.74
C GLY A 24 16.31 -7.61 -8.57
N ALA A 25 15.21 -8.36 -8.78
CA ALA A 25 14.17 -8.55 -7.77
C ALA A 25 14.76 -8.93 -6.41
N ASP A 26 14.27 -8.27 -5.35
CA ASP A 26 14.70 -8.51 -3.97
C ASP A 26 14.55 -10.01 -3.63
N GLU A 27 15.65 -10.69 -3.27
CA GLU A 27 15.66 -12.13 -2.98
C GLU A 27 14.86 -12.47 -1.71
N ILE A 28 14.51 -11.45 -0.90
CA ILE A 28 13.60 -11.58 0.25
C ILE A 28 12.15 -11.49 -0.23
N GLY A 29 11.67 -12.56 -0.88
CA GLY A 29 10.26 -12.74 -1.20
C GLY A 29 9.38 -12.89 0.05
N GLY A 30 8.11 -12.45 -0.02
CA GLY A 30 7.11 -12.64 1.04
C GLY A 30 6.51 -11.34 1.58
N VAL A 31 6.05 -11.33 2.84
CA VAL A 31 5.34 -10.18 3.46
C VAL A 31 6.14 -8.88 3.48
N PHE A 32 7.48 -8.95 3.42
CA PHE A 32 8.37 -7.81 3.39
C PHE A 32 8.65 -7.28 1.99
N ALA A 33 8.15 -7.95 0.95
CA ALA A 33 8.35 -7.52 -0.43
C ALA A 33 7.63 -6.19 -0.71
N PHE A 34 8.31 -5.35 -1.48
CA PHE A 34 7.78 -4.09 -2.00
C PHE A 34 7.66 -4.16 -3.53
N PRO A 35 6.72 -4.97 -4.05
CA PRO A 35 6.59 -5.23 -5.48
C PRO A 35 6.23 -3.96 -6.24
N GLU A 36 6.42 -3.97 -7.56
CA GLU A 36 6.20 -2.82 -8.42
C GLU A 36 4.78 -2.24 -8.27
N ALA A 37 3.76 -3.09 -8.09
CA ALA A 37 2.38 -2.67 -7.86
C ALA A 37 2.25 -1.76 -6.62
N LYS A 38 2.95 -2.13 -5.53
CA LYS A 38 2.98 -1.38 -4.27
C LYS A 38 3.78 -0.09 -4.40
N GLN A 39 4.88 -0.11 -5.16
CA GLN A 39 5.63 1.12 -5.50
C GLN A 39 4.74 2.12 -6.25
N ALA A 40 4.01 1.66 -7.28
CA ALA A 40 3.11 2.50 -8.06
C ALA A 40 1.96 3.08 -7.21
N LEU A 41 1.40 2.29 -6.29
CA LEU A 41 0.42 2.78 -5.31
C LEU A 41 0.98 3.93 -4.46
N TYR A 42 2.18 3.76 -3.92
CA TYR A 42 2.80 4.81 -3.08
C TYR A 42 3.19 6.05 -3.89
N ALA A 43 3.57 5.88 -5.16
CA ALA A 43 3.77 6.98 -6.09
C ALA A 43 2.48 7.78 -6.30
N ALA A 44 1.34 7.11 -6.49
CA ALA A 44 0.04 7.76 -6.63
C ALA A 44 -0.33 8.59 -5.39
N SER A 45 -0.29 7.98 -4.20
CA SER A 45 -0.48 8.65 -2.93
C SER A 45 0.44 9.87 -2.77
N THR A 46 1.69 9.75 -3.20
CA THR A 46 2.68 10.83 -3.11
C THR A 46 2.33 11.97 -4.06
N HIS A 47 2.04 11.69 -5.32
CA HIS A 47 1.64 12.70 -6.30
C HIS A 47 0.38 13.47 -5.88
N LEU A 48 -0.60 12.82 -5.23
CA LEU A 48 -1.75 13.52 -4.66
C LEU A 48 -1.35 14.51 -3.55
N HIS A 49 -0.44 14.12 -2.65
CA HIS A 49 0.04 15.03 -1.61
C HIS A 49 0.84 16.21 -2.19
N LEU A 50 1.37 16.06 -3.41
CA LEU A 50 2.09 17.10 -4.14
C LEU A 50 1.19 17.92 -5.07
N ASP A 51 -0.12 17.72 -5.04
CA ASP A 51 -1.10 18.35 -5.93
C ASP A 51 -0.78 18.13 -7.43
N ARG A 52 -0.34 16.92 -7.77
CA ARG A 52 -0.03 16.47 -9.14
C ARG A 52 -1.03 15.41 -9.58
N PRO A 53 -2.29 15.77 -9.90
CA PRO A 53 -3.34 14.78 -10.13
C PRO A 53 -3.14 13.96 -11.41
N GLY A 54 -2.51 14.50 -12.46
CA GLY A 54 -2.17 13.74 -13.68
C GLY A 54 -1.25 12.55 -13.40
N PRO A 55 -0.03 12.79 -12.86
CA PRO A 55 0.88 11.73 -12.44
C PRO A 55 0.27 10.78 -11.40
N ALA A 56 -0.54 11.29 -10.47
CA ALA A 56 -1.25 10.44 -9.50
C ALA A 56 -2.19 9.45 -10.18
N ARG A 57 -2.97 9.90 -11.16
CA ARG A 57 -3.91 9.08 -11.94
C ARG A 57 -3.17 7.98 -12.70
N GLU A 58 -2.06 8.32 -13.35
CA GLU A 58 -1.22 7.37 -14.10
C GLU A 58 -0.63 6.31 -13.18
N ALA A 59 -0.04 6.72 -12.05
CA ALA A 59 0.54 5.81 -11.08
C ALA A 59 -0.52 4.88 -10.45
N ALA A 60 -1.70 5.41 -10.10
CA ALA A 60 -2.78 4.61 -9.53
C ALA A 60 -3.33 3.60 -10.55
N THR A 61 -3.50 4.01 -11.81
CA THR A 61 -3.91 3.13 -12.91
C THR A 61 -2.89 2.03 -13.14
N ARG A 62 -1.59 2.36 -13.12
CA ARG A 62 -0.51 1.37 -13.23
C ARG A 62 -0.52 0.38 -12.06
N ALA A 63 -0.71 0.86 -10.83
CA ALA A 63 -0.82 -0.01 -9.66
C ALA A 63 -1.96 -1.01 -9.83
N LEU A 64 -3.15 -0.56 -10.22
CA LEU A 64 -4.31 -1.43 -10.45
C LEU A 64 -4.06 -2.44 -11.56
N HIS A 65 -3.43 -2.02 -12.67
CA HIS A 65 -3.05 -2.93 -13.74
C HIS A 65 -2.07 -4.01 -13.25
N LEU A 66 -1.00 -3.61 -12.56
CA LEU A 66 0.01 -4.52 -12.03
C LEU A 66 -0.58 -5.51 -11.02
N TYR A 67 -1.47 -5.06 -10.14
CA TYR A 67 -2.19 -5.98 -9.26
C TYR A 67 -3.13 -6.92 -10.04
N THR A 68 -3.66 -6.52 -11.21
CA THR A 68 -4.56 -7.37 -12.01
C THR A 68 -3.81 -8.44 -12.81
N VAL A 69 -2.57 -8.17 -13.23
CA VAL A 69 -1.75 -9.12 -14.03
C VAL A 69 -0.72 -9.87 -13.19
N GLY A 70 -0.35 -9.38 -12.01
CA GLY A 70 0.62 -9.98 -11.11
C GLY A 70 0.07 -11.15 -10.29
N ASP A 71 0.92 -11.75 -9.46
CA ASP A 71 0.58 -12.88 -8.58
C ASP A 71 -0.54 -12.50 -7.59
N ASP A 72 -1.50 -13.40 -7.40
CA ASP A 72 -2.59 -13.23 -6.44
C ASP A 72 -2.09 -13.01 -5.01
N ARG A 73 -0.92 -13.56 -4.65
CA ARG A 73 -0.30 -13.40 -3.33
C ARG A 73 0.09 -11.96 -3.02
N ASP A 74 0.35 -11.15 -4.04
CA ASP A 74 0.69 -9.75 -3.88
C ASP A 74 -0.56 -8.84 -3.83
N ARG A 75 -1.74 -9.37 -4.18
CA ARG A 75 -3.00 -8.63 -4.20
C ARG A 75 -3.57 -8.45 -2.80
N SER A 76 -3.05 -7.46 -2.10
CA SER A 76 -3.67 -6.97 -0.86
C SER A 76 -4.95 -6.20 -1.17
N TYR A 77 -6.07 -6.56 -0.54
CA TYR A 77 -7.32 -5.79 -0.66
C TYR A 77 -7.10 -4.32 -0.26
N GLY A 78 -6.25 -4.06 0.74
CA GLY A 78 -5.96 -2.71 1.22
C GLY A 78 -5.20 -1.89 0.19
N ASP A 79 -4.29 -2.52 -0.55
CA ASP A 79 -3.53 -1.86 -1.61
C ASP A 79 -4.45 -1.56 -2.81
N LEU A 80 -5.31 -2.51 -3.19
CA LEU A 80 -6.31 -2.34 -4.24
C LEU A 80 -7.33 -1.26 -3.91
N ALA A 81 -7.80 -1.20 -2.66
CA ALA A 81 -8.69 -0.14 -2.19
C ALA A 81 -7.97 1.21 -2.15
N GLY A 82 -6.71 1.24 -1.68
CA GLY A 82 -5.86 2.42 -1.67
C GLY A 82 -5.65 3.00 -3.07
N ALA A 83 -5.31 2.18 -4.05
CA ALA A 83 -5.08 2.61 -5.44
C ALA A 83 -6.36 3.18 -6.06
N ARG A 84 -7.51 2.56 -5.79
CA ARG A 84 -8.82 3.06 -6.24
C ARG A 84 -9.21 4.40 -5.61
N LEU A 85 -8.97 4.56 -4.30
CA LEU A 85 -9.21 5.83 -3.61
C LEU A 85 -8.32 6.94 -4.14
N ASP A 86 -7.06 6.64 -4.41
CA ASP A 86 -6.11 7.60 -4.97
C ASP A 86 -6.49 7.97 -6.42
N LEU A 87 -6.92 6.99 -7.22
CA LEU A 87 -7.44 7.22 -8.57
C LEU A 87 -8.68 8.12 -8.55
N ALA A 88 -9.62 7.85 -7.66
CA ALA A 88 -10.83 8.67 -7.50
C ALA A 88 -10.51 10.10 -7.08
N ALA A 89 -9.59 10.28 -6.12
CA ALA A 89 -9.13 11.60 -5.70
C ALA A 89 -8.47 12.37 -6.86
N ALA A 90 -7.62 11.69 -7.65
CA ALA A 90 -6.98 12.29 -8.82
C ALA A 90 -8.01 12.74 -9.87
N HIS A 91 -9.02 11.92 -10.15
CA HIS A 91 -10.13 12.28 -11.03
C HIS A 91 -10.88 13.52 -10.53
N LEU A 92 -11.20 13.59 -9.24
CA LEU A 92 -11.89 14.74 -8.66
C LEU A 92 -11.07 16.02 -8.71
N SER A 93 -9.76 15.95 -8.42
CA SER A 93 -8.86 17.11 -8.56
C SER A 93 -8.82 17.66 -10.00
N GLN A 94 -9.21 16.86 -11.00
CA GLN A 94 -9.32 17.29 -12.40
C GLN A 94 -10.77 17.57 -12.84
N GLY A 95 -11.75 17.50 -11.93
CA GLY A 95 -13.17 17.71 -12.22
C GLY A 95 -13.88 16.55 -12.91
N HIS A 96 -13.25 15.38 -13.01
CA HIS A 96 -13.80 14.18 -13.66
C HIS A 96 -14.65 13.35 -12.68
N VAL A 97 -15.87 13.80 -12.39
CA VAL A 97 -16.75 13.15 -11.39
C VAL A 97 -17.10 11.72 -11.76
N GLU A 98 -17.35 11.44 -13.04
CA GLU A 98 -17.73 10.13 -13.54
C GLU A 98 -16.58 9.12 -13.37
N GLY A 99 -15.36 9.51 -13.74
CA GLY A 99 -14.17 8.67 -13.49
C GLY A 99 -13.88 8.43 -12.01
N ALA A 100 -14.23 9.38 -11.13
CA ALA A 100 -14.15 9.17 -9.70
C ALA A 100 -15.20 8.16 -9.18
N ALA A 101 -16.39 8.15 -9.77
CA ALA A 101 -17.42 7.17 -9.45
C ALA A 101 -16.99 5.76 -9.87
N ASP A 102 -16.50 5.60 -11.11
CA ASP A 102 -16.03 4.31 -11.64
C ASP A 102 -14.90 3.73 -10.78
N ALA A 103 -13.97 4.57 -10.34
CA ALA A 103 -12.88 4.16 -9.46
C ALA A 103 -13.36 3.77 -8.06
N LEU A 104 -14.41 4.43 -7.52
CA LEU A 104 -14.93 4.18 -6.18
C LEU A 104 -15.89 3.02 -6.09
N ASP A 105 -16.65 2.69 -7.14
CA ASP A 105 -17.69 1.66 -7.09
C ASP A 105 -17.18 0.34 -6.47
N PRO A 106 -16.01 -0.22 -6.87
CA PRO A 106 -15.51 -1.46 -6.26
C PRO A 106 -15.10 -1.32 -4.78
N VAL A 107 -14.80 -0.10 -4.32
CA VAL A 107 -14.49 0.17 -2.90
C VAL A 107 -15.77 0.25 -2.09
N LEU A 108 -16.84 0.81 -2.67
CA LEU A 108 -18.14 0.93 -2.02
C LEU A 108 -18.86 -0.41 -1.92
N ASP A 109 -18.55 -1.35 -2.82
CA ASP A 109 -19.05 -2.73 -2.81
C ASP A 109 -18.28 -3.67 -1.85
N LEU A 110 -17.23 -3.17 -1.17
CA LEU A 110 -16.49 -3.99 -0.20
C LEU A 110 -17.37 -4.39 1.00
N PRO A 111 -17.21 -5.62 1.52
CA PRO A 111 -17.79 -6.02 2.78
C PRO A 111 -17.42 -5.05 3.92
N PRO A 112 -18.31 -4.81 4.90
CA PRO A 112 -18.07 -3.90 6.02
C PRO A 112 -16.75 -4.15 6.78
N GLU A 113 -16.30 -5.40 6.84
CA GLU A 113 -15.08 -5.84 7.51
C GLU A 113 -13.80 -5.37 6.81
N LEU A 114 -13.87 -5.12 5.50
CA LEU A 114 -12.77 -4.61 4.68
C LEU A 114 -12.79 -3.08 4.57
N LEU A 115 -13.88 -2.43 4.99
CA LEU A 115 -14.00 -0.97 5.08
C LEU A 115 -13.36 -0.42 6.36
N ILE A 116 -12.07 -0.71 6.52
CA ILE A 116 -11.26 -0.26 7.66
C ILE A 116 -11.23 1.27 7.78
N SER A 117 -10.85 1.78 8.95
CA SER A 117 -10.91 3.21 9.28
C SER A 117 -10.23 4.10 8.23
N CYS A 118 -9.03 3.73 7.75
CA CYS A 118 -8.30 4.52 6.76
C CYS A 118 -9.01 4.61 5.40
N VAL A 119 -9.64 3.52 4.94
CA VAL A 119 -10.46 3.50 3.71
C VAL A 119 -11.66 4.42 3.88
N ARG A 120 -12.36 4.28 5.00
CA ARG A 120 -13.55 5.09 5.29
C ARG A 120 -13.23 6.58 5.41
N ASP A 121 -12.13 6.92 6.06
CA ASP A 121 -11.72 8.32 6.21
C ASP A 121 -11.36 8.95 4.86
N ARG A 122 -10.73 8.20 3.96
CA ARG A 122 -10.50 8.64 2.58
C ARG A 122 -11.83 8.82 1.81
N CYS A 123 -12.78 7.87 1.92
CA CYS A 123 -14.12 8.04 1.34
C CYS A 123 -14.81 9.31 1.85
N ARG A 124 -14.73 9.59 3.17
CA ARG A 124 -15.31 10.81 3.77
C ARG A 124 -14.65 12.09 3.23
N ARG A 125 -13.33 12.10 3.01
CA ARG A 125 -12.62 13.22 2.39
C ARG A 125 -13.10 13.45 0.95
N ILE A 126 -13.23 12.40 0.16
CA ILE A 126 -13.78 12.45 -1.20
C ILE A 126 -15.20 13.01 -1.19
N ARG A 127 -16.07 12.53 -0.29
CA ARG A 127 -17.43 13.07 -0.12
C ARG A 127 -17.43 14.56 0.22
N GLY A 128 -16.49 15.00 1.06
CA GLY A 128 -16.29 16.41 1.37
C GLY A 128 -15.93 17.25 0.14
N ALA A 129 -14.96 16.78 -0.66
CA ALA A 129 -14.56 17.44 -1.91
C ALA A 129 -15.71 17.53 -2.93
N LEU A 130 -16.46 16.42 -3.11
CA LEU A 130 -17.65 16.40 -3.97
C LEU A 130 -18.69 17.43 -3.55
N ARG A 131 -18.97 17.54 -2.24
CA ARG A 131 -19.92 18.54 -1.71
C ARG A 131 -19.43 19.96 -1.94
N ALA A 132 -18.15 20.22 -1.74
CA ALA A 132 -17.58 21.55 -1.87
C ALA A 132 -17.51 22.02 -3.33
N GLN A 133 -17.18 21.14 -4.28
CA GLN A 133 -16.78 21.54 -5.62
C GLN A 133 -17.76 21.08 -6.72
N HIS A 134 -18.53 20.01 -6.48
CA HIS A 134 -19.29 19.33 -7.52
C HIS A 134 -20.76 19.04 -7.17
N ALA A 135 -21.29 19.58 -6.07
CA ALA A 135 -22.65 19.30 -5.60
C ALA A 135 -23.78 19.63 -6.59
N HIS A 136 -23.50 20.48 -7.59
CA HIS A 136 -24.45 20.79 -8.67
C HIS A 136 -24.59 19.66 -9.69
N ARG A 137 -23.62 18.73 -9.79
CA ARG A 137 -23.63 17.61 -10.74
C ARG A 137 -24.49 16.46 -10.20
N PRO A 138 -25.43 15.90 -10.98
CA PRO A 138 -26.24 14.76 -10.54
C PRO A 138 -25.40 13.55 -10.13
N ALA A 139 -24.37 13.20 -10.91
CA ALA A 139 -23.46 12.09 -10.60
C ALA A 139 -22.74 12.28 -9.25
N ALA A 140 -22.35 13.52 -8.91
CA ALA A 140 -21.73 13.82 -7.63
C ALA A 140 -22.70 13.59 -6.46
N ARG A 141 -23.98 13.93 -6.60
CA ARG A 141 -25.00 13.70 -5.56
C ARG A 141 -25.20 12.21 -5.30
N VAL A 142 -25.35 11.41 -6.35
CA VAL A 142 -25.44 9.95 -6.24
C VAL A 142 -24.23 9.39 -5.49
N LEU A 143 -23.02 9.83 -5.84
CA LEU A 143 -21.80 9.36 -5.19
C LEU A 143 -21.70 9.83 -3.73
N ILE A 144 -22.12 11.07 -3.42
CA ILE A 144 -22.20 11.59 -2.05
C ILE A 144 -23.12 10.71 -1.19
N ASP A 145 -24.28 10.34 -1.73
CA ASP A 145 -25.28 9.53 -1.04
C ASP A 145 -24.79 8.09 -0.85
N LYS A 146 -24.18 7.48 -1.86
CA LYS A 146 -23.52 6.17 -1.75
C LYS A 146 -22.47 6.15 -0.63
N ILE A 147 -21.59 7.16 -0.58
CA ILE A 147 -20.56 7.25 0.49
C ILE A 147 -21.21 7.49 1.86
N ALA A 148 -22.33 8.21 1.93
CA ALA A 148 -23.06 8.43 3.17
C ALA A 148 -23.78 7.18 3.69
N ALA A 149 -24.20 6.29 2.79
CA ALA A 149 -24.86 5.04 3.11
C ALA A 149 -23.90 3.91 3.52
N LEU A 150 -22.58 4.15 3.54
CA LEU A 150 -21.62 3.13 3.99
C LEU A 150 -21.97 2.63 5.41
N PRO A 151 -21.92 1.30 5.63
CA PRO A 151 -22.27 0.71 6.91
C PRO A 151 -21.35 1.22 8.03
N PRO A 152 -21.81 1.18 9.30
CA PRO A 152 -20.97 1.55 10.45
C PRO A 152 -19.74 0.64 10.56
N ALA A 153 -18.79 1.01 11.40
CA ALA A 153 -17.54 0.25 11.49
C ALA A 153 -17.86 -1.01 12.26
N VAL A 154 -17.49 -2.17 11.71
CA VAL A 154 -17.51 -3.38 12.51
C VAL A 154 -16.41 -3.22 13.55
N PRO A 155 -16.72 -3.22 14.86
CA PRO A 155 -15.68 -3.16 15.88
C PRO A 155 -14.75 -4.35 15.68
N ALA A 156 -13.44 -4.11 15.75
CA ALA A 156 -12.48 -5.20 15.67
C ALA A 156 -12.85 -6.27 16.71
N PRO A 157 -12.82 -7.57 16.36
CA PRO A 157 -13.01 -8.61 17.35
C PRO A 157 -12.01 -8.38 18.48
N ALA A 158 -12.46 -8.52 19.73
CA ALA A 158 -11.59 -8.38 20.89
C ALA A 158 -10.32 -9.20 20.67
N PRO A 159 -9.11 -8.68 20.97
CA PRO A 159 -7.89 -9.41 20.72
C PRO A 159 -7.98 -10.75 21.44
N VAL A 160 -8.01 -11.83 20.66
CA VAL A 160 -7.87 -13.18 21.23
C VAL A 160 -6.47 -13.22 21.80
N ALA A 161 -6.35 -13.34 23.12
CA ALA A 161 -5.06 -13.42 23.80
C ALA A 161 -4.29 -14.60 23.21
N ARG A 162 -3.33 -14.33 22.33
CA ARG A 162 -2.39 -15.36 21.88
C ARG A 162 -1.54 -15.69 23.10
N PRO A 163 -1.36 -16.98 23.45
CA PRO A 163 -0.46 -17.34 24.53
C PRO A 163 0.92 -16.78 24.20
N VAL A 164 1.43 -15.88 25.04
CA VAL A 164 2.81 -15.43 24.99
C VAL A 164 3.64 -16.67 25.32
N VAL A 165 4.26 -17.25 24.30
CA VAL A 165 5.32 -18.24 24.51
C VAL A 165 6.52 -17.45 24.98
N THR A 166 6.66 -17.31 26.30
CA THR A 166 7.85 -16.76 26.91
C THR A 166 8.97 -17.75 26.67
N ALA A 167 9.78 -17.52 25.63
CA ALA A 167 11.05 -18.21 25.48
C ALA A 167 11.92 -17.83 26.67
N THR A 168 11.97 -18.69 27.69
CA THR A 168 12.96 -18.59 28.76
C THR A 168 14.31 -18.86 28.12
N HIS A 169 15.05 -17.79 27.82
CA HIS A 169 16.48 -17.88 27.56
C HIS A 169 17.16 -18.31 28.86
N ARG A 170 17.19 -19.62 29.12
CA ARG A 170 18.06 -20.20 30.14
C ARG A 170 19.47 -19.90 29.70
N ALA A 171 20.14 -19.00 30.41
CA ALA A 171 21.57 -18.75 30.27
C ALA A 171 22.30 -20.09 30.41
N ALA A 172 22.77 -20.63 29.28
CA ALA A 172 23.75 -21.69 29.27
C ALA A 172 25.04 -21.06 29.79
N GLY A 173 25.51 -21.56 30.93
CA GLY A 173 26.84 -21.26 31.44
C GLY A 173 27.90 -21.58 30.38
N SER A 174 28.99 -20.83 30.44
CA SER A 174 30.20 -21.01 29.65
C SER A 174 30.60 -22.48 29.54
N ALA A 175 30.49 -23.04 28.35
CA ALA A 175 31.20 -24.25 27.95
C ALA A 175 32.08 -23.88 26.75
N ASP A 176 33.35 -24.29 26.83
CA ASP A 176 34.40 -24.08 25.83
C ASP A 176 33.92 -24.36 24.39
N PRO A 177 34.44 -23.63 23.39
CA PRO A 177 34.21 -23.98 22.00
C PRO A 177 34.86 -25.35 21.69
N PRO A 178 34.20 -26.25 20.93
CA PRO A 178 34.85 -27.47 20.48
C PRO A 178 35.99 -27.14 19.51
N ALA A 179 37.15 -27.74 19.75
CA ALA A 179 38.31 -27.66 18.88
C ALA A 179 37.99 -28.26 17.50
N TYR A 180 38.04 -27.43 16.47
CA TYR A 180 38.05 -27.90 15.09
C TYR A 180 39.46 -28.42 14.76
N PRO A 181 39.63 -29.70 14.38
CA PRO A 181 40.93 -30.19 13.93
C PRO A 181 41.26 -29.58 12.56
N LEU A 182 42.45 -28.98 12.46
CA LEU A 182 43.05 -28.57 11.18
C LEU A 182 43.36 -29.80 10.33
N PRO A 183 43.11 -29.77 9.00
CA PRO A 183 43.52 -30.85 8.12
C PRO A 183 45.05 -30.92 8.05
N SER A 184 45.59 -32.11 8.30
CA SER A 184 46.98 -32.49 8.16
C SER A 184 47.41 -32.39 6.70
N ASN A 185 48.36 -31.49 6.40
CA ASN A 185 49.07 -31.49 5.12
C ASN A 185 49.97 -32.73 5.04
N GLY A 186 49.48 -33.76 4.35
CA GLY A 186 50.29 -34.89 3.92
C GLY A 186 51.25 -34.47 2.82
N SER A 187 52.55 -34.55 3.13
CA SER A 187 53.65 -34.51 2.18
C SER A 187 53.60 -35.74 1.27
N VAL A 188 53.53 -35.51 -0.05
CA VAL A 188 53.85 -36.52 -1.07
C VAL A 188 55.13 -36.08 -1.76
N THR A 189 56.22 -36.75 -1.37
CA THR A 189 57.42 -36.96 -2.19
C THR A 189 57.25 -38.30 -2.91
N GLY A 190 57.44 -38.30 -4.23
CA GLY A 190 57.46 -39.48 -5.09
C GLY A 190 57.54 -39.08 -6.55
#